data_AF-A0A1F3VBP3-F1
#
_entry.id   AF-A0A1F3VBP3-F1
#
_cell.length_a   1.000
_cell.length_b   1.000
_cell.length_c   1.000
_cell.angle_alpha   90.00
_cell.angle_beta   90.00
_cell.angle_gamma   90.00
#
_symmetry.space_group_name_H-M   'P 1'
#
loop_
_entity.id
_entity.type
_entity.pdbx_description
1 polymer ?
#
loop_
_entity_poly.entity_id
_entity_poly.type
_entity_poly.pdbx_seq_one_letter_code
_entity_poly.pdbx_strand_id
1 'polypeptide(L)'
;MLICMKLTLDKNLENLLKKNNLNIPKLSTVTAISRQTLANWIAGQKPRNIEQVKIVADFFCVSMEYLCFGEENSPVNPIQKYDNEINAGVYEVVLRKVRK
;
A
#
# COMPACT_ATOMS: atom_id res chain seq x y z
N MET A 1 -17.30 -21.49 -11.64
CA MET A 1 -17.31 -20.01 -11.72
C MET A 1 -15.88 -19.55 -11.43
N LEU A 2 -15.13 -19.16 -12.46
CA LEU A 2 -13.77 -18.63 -12.27
C LEU A 2 -13.88 -17.23 -11.68
N ILE A 3 -13.41 -17.05 -10.44
CA ILE A 3 -13.24 -15.72 -9.85
C ILE A 3 -12.06 -15.09 -10.60
N CYS A 4 -12.35 -14.20 -11.55
CA CYS A 4 -11.32 -13.44 -12.25
C CYS A 4 -10.98 -12.20 -11.43
N MET A 5 -9.95 -12.31 -10.57
CA MET A 5 -9.38 -11.12 -9.93
C MET A 5 -8.72 -10.25 -11.01
N LYS A 6 -9.11 -8.98 -11.06
CA LYS A 6 -8.60 -8.00 -12.02
C LYS A 6 -7.52 -7.15 -11.37
N LEU A 7 -6.29 -7.26 -11.87
CA LEU A 7 -5.19 -6.37 -11.46
C LEU A 7 -5.47 -4.93 -11.92
N THR A 8 -5.30 -3.97 -11.02
CA THR A 8 -5.49 -2.52 -11.25
C THR A 8 -4.28 -1.70 -10.79
N LEU A 9 -3.09 -2.32 -10.84
CA LEU A 9 -1.84 -1.74 -10.35
C LEU A 9 -1.44 -0.45 -11.08
N ASP A 10 -1.74 -0.36 -12.38
CA ASP A 10 -1.55 0.83 -13.21
C ASP A 10 -2.20 2.08 -12.59
N LYS A 11 -3.51 2.01 -12.37
CA LYS A 11 -4.31 3.13 -11.85
C LYS A 11 -3.93 3.47 -10.42
N ASN A 12 -3.70 2.45 -9.60
CA ASN A 12 -3.38 2.63 -8.20
C ASN A 12 -2.01 3.31 -8.02
N LEU A 13 -1.01 2.88 -8.80
CA LEU A 13 0.31 3.49 -8.79
C LEU A 13 0.27 4.93 -9.31
N GLU A 14 -0.47 5.22 -10.39
CA GLU A 14 -0.66 6.60 -10.85
C GLU A 14 -1.28 7.49 -9.78
N ASN A 15 -2.30 7.00 -9.08
CA ASN A 15 -2.96 7.74 -8.02
C ASN A 15 -2.01 8.01 -6.85
N LEU A 16 -1.19 7.04 -6.45
CA LEU A 16 -0.18 7.20 -5.41
C LEU A 16 0.89 8.24 -5.80
N LEU A 17 1.36 8.21 -7.05
CA LEU A 17 2.29 9.22 -7.56
C LEU A 17 1.70 10.63 -7.50
N LYS A 18 0.46 10.80 -7.96
CA LYS A 18 -0.26 12.10 -7.91
C LYS A 18 -0.46 12.59 -6.47
N LYS A 19 -0.96 11.73 -5.58
CA LYS A 19 -1.19 12.07 -4.15
C LYS A 19 0.10 12.52 -3.44
N ASN A 20 1.24 11.94 -3.79
CA ASN A 20 2.52 12.22 -3.15
C ASN A 20 3.38 13.27 -3.91
N ASN A 21 2.86 13.89 -4.98
CA ASN A 21 3.63 14.80 -5.85
C ASN A 21 4.95 14.16 -6.34
N LEU A 22 4.90 12.89 -6.73
CA LEU A 22 6.03 12.12 -7.22
C LEU A 22 5.89 11.82 -8.72
N ASN A 23 7.02 11.55 -9.36
CA ASN A 23 7.09 11.05 -10.73
C ASN A 23 7.95 9.77 -10.79
N ILE A 24 7.89 9.08 -11.93
CA ILE A 24 8.60 7.81 -12.14
C ILE A 24 10.12 7.93 -11.94
N PRO A 25 10.83 8.95 -12.46
CA PRO A 25 12.25 9.13 -12.19
C PRO A 25 12.57 9.21 -10.70
N LYS A 26 11.80 9.99 -9.92
CA LYS A 26 12.00 10.15 -8.48
C LYS A 26 11.71 8.86 -7.73
N LEU A 27 10.63 8.15 -8.07
CA LEU A 27 10.30 6.85 -7.48
C LEU A 27 11.40 5.82 -7.76
N SER A 28 11.91 5.79 -9.00
CA SER A 28 13.01 4.90 -9.42
C SER A 28 14.26 5.10 -8.59
N THR A 29 14.67 6.36 -8.35
CA THR A 29 15.84 6.68 -7.54
C THR A 29 15.70 6.20 -6.11
N VAL A 30 14.52 6.37 -5.48
CA VAL A 30 14.33 6.04 -4.06
C VAL A 30 14.12 4.54 -3.84
N THR A 31 13.45 3.86 -4.77
CA THR A 31 13.14 2.42 -4.65
C THR A 31 14.19 1.51 -5.28
N ALA A 32 15.17 2.06 -5.99
CA ALA A 32 16.14 1.35 -6.81
C ALA A 32 15.51 0.45 -7.91
N ILE A 33 14.24 0.64 -8.24
CA ILE A 33 13.55 -0.06 -9.33
C ILE A 33 13.75 0.72 -10.63
N SER A 34 13.98 0.02 -11.74
CA SER A 34 14.23 0.69 -13.02
C SER A 34 13.02 1.52 -13.48
N ARG A 35 13.27 2.69 -14.09
CA ARG A 35 12.22 3.54 -14.67
C ARG A 35 11.38 2.79 -15.69
N GLN A 36 11.99 1.91 -16.47
CA GLN A 36 11.30 1.09 -17.47
C GLN A 36 10.31 0.13 -16.80
N THR A 37 10.70 -0.51 -15.70
CA THR A 37 9.82 -1.40 -14.93
C THR A 37 8.59 -0.64 -14.43
N LEU A 38 8.79 0.52 -13.79
CA LEU A 38 7.69 1.33 -13.26
C LEU A 38 6.79 1.89 -14.38
N ALA A 39 7.38 2.28 -15.52
CA ALA A 39 6.62 2.74 -16.69
C ALA A 39 5.77 1.60 -17.30
N ASN A 40 6.33 0.39 -17.39
CA ASN A 40 5.61 -0.79 -17.87
C ASN A 40 4.40 -1.11 -16.98
N TRP A 41 4.54 -0.95 -15.66
CA TRP A 41 3.45 -1.13 -14.70
C TRP A 41 2.32 -0.12 -14.91
N ILE A 42 2.66 1.16 -15.10
CA ILE A 42 1.67 2.20 -15.46
C ILE A 42 1.00 1.89 -16.80
N ALA A 43 1.73 1.31 -17.75
CA ALA A 43 1.17 0.87 -19.03
C ALA A 43 0.31 -0.41 -18.92
N GLY A 44 0.06 -0.92 -17.71
CA GLY A 44 -0.78 -2.10 -17.48
C GLY A 44 -0.07 -3.44 -17.66
N GLN A 45 1.26 -3.45 -17.85
CA GLN A 45 2.00 -4.70 -17.87
C GLN A 45 2.06 -5.31 -16.46
N LYS A 46 1.81 -6.62 -16.39
CA LYS A 46 1.85 -7.35 -15.11
C LYS A 46 3.27 -7.34 -14.54
N PRO A 47 3.44 -7.08 -13.23
CA PRO A 47 4.73 -7.19 -12.58
C PRO A 47 5.25 -8.63 -12.66
N ARG A 48 6.53 -8.78 -13.00
CA ARG A 48 7.21 -10.09 -13.07
C ARG A 48 7.94 -10.45 -11.79
N ASN A 49 8.27 -9.45 -10.97
CA ASN A 49 8.97 -9.61 -9.71
C ASN A 49 8.09 -9.04 -8.59
N ILE A 50 7.61 -9.91 -7.70
CA ILE A 50 6.72 -9.53 -6.60
C ILE A 50 7.46 -8.76 -5.50
N GLU A 51 8.77 -8.97 -5.31
CA GLU A 51 9.57 -8.23 -4.33
C GLU A 51 9.63 -6.74 -4.69
N GLN A 52 9.73 -6.43 -5.98
CA GLN A 52 9.67 -5.04 -6.45
C GLN A 52 8.30 -4.41 -6.15
N VAL A 53 7.21 -5.17 -6.27
CA VAL A 53 5.87 -4.69 -5.91
C VAL A 53 5.81 -4.40 -4.40
N LYS A 54 6.37 -5.29 -3.58
CA LYS A 54 6.45 -5.10 -2.12
C LYS A 54 7.24 -3.84 -1.75
N ILE A 55 8.39 -3.61 -2.38
CA ILE A 55 9.22 -2.40 -2.16
C ILE A 55 8.41 -1.13 -2.45
N VAL A 56 7.66 -1.09 -3.55
CA VAL A 56 6.84 0.08 -3.88
C VAL A 56 5.67 0.24 -2.90
N ALA A 57 5.03 -0.86 -2.50
CA ALA A 57 3.95 -0.82 -1.51
C ALA A 57 4.45 -0.27 -0.16
N ASP A 58 5.62 -0.75 0.30
CA ASP A 58 6.24 -0.29 1.54
C ASP A 58 6.66 1.17 1.49
N PHE A 59 7.22 1.61 0.35
CA PHE A 59 7.57 3.02 0.15
C PHE A 59 6.35 3.94 0.31
N PHE A 60 5.17 3.51 -0.14
CA PHE A 60 3.93 4.26 0.00
C PHE A 60 3.17 3.96 1.30
N CYS A 61 3.71 3.11 2.19
CA CYS A 61 3.04 2.64 3.41
C CYS A 61 1.65 2.04 3.14
N VAL A 62 1.49 1.29 2.05
CA VAL A 62 0.25 0.59 1.68
C VAL A 62 0.48 -0.92 1.59
N SER A 63 -0.59 -1.71 1.65
CA SER A 63 -0.50 -3.15 1.40
C SER A 63 -0.26 -3.45 -0.08
N MET A 64 0.29 -4.63 -0.38
CA MET A 64 0.40 -5.10 -1.76
C MET A 64 -0.99 -5.29 -2.38
N GLU A 65 -1.97 -5.77 -1.61
CA GLU A 65 -3.37 -5.89 -2.03
C GLU A 65 -3.94 -4.54 -2.48
N TYR A 66 -3.72 -3.47 -1.71
CA TYR A 66 -4.16 -2.14 -2.10
C TYR A 66 -3.45 -1.68 -3.37
N LEU A 67 -2.12 -1.83 -3.44
CA LEU A 67 -1.36 -1.44 -4.62
C LEU A 67 -1.84 -2.20 -5.87
N CYS A 68 -2.07 -3.51 -5.78
CA CYS A 68 -2.42 -4.36 -6.91
C CYS A 68 -3.90 -4.32 -7.30
N PHE A 69 -4.82 -4.22 -6.34
CA PHE A 69 -6.25 -4.45 -6.55
C PHE A 69 -7.14 -3.31 -6.04
N GLY A 70 -6.58 -2.34 -5.31
CA GLY A 70 -7.33 -1.22 -4.74
C GLY A 70 -8.17 -1.61 -3.52
N GLU A 71 -8.00 -2.81 -2.99
CA GLU A 71 -8.68 -3.25 -1.77
C GLU A 71 -7.94 -2.71 -0.54
N GLU A 72 -8.59 -1.84 0.23
CA GLU A 72 -8.11 -1.42 1.55
C GLU A 72 -8.30 -2.55 2.57
N ASN A 73 -7.57 -3.64 2.40
CA ASN A 73 -7.35 -4.61 3.47
C ASN A 73 -6.11 -4.21 4.25
N SER A 74 -6.11 -3.01 4.83
CA SER A 74 -5.26 -2.81 5.99
C SER A 74 -5.99 -3.49 7.16
N PRO A 75 -5.38 -4.40 7.92
CA PRO A 75 -5.89 -4.69 9.24
C PRO A 75 -5.75 -3.38 10.01
N VAL A 76 -6.79 -2.52 9.95
CA VAL A 76 -6.87 -1.35 10.79
C VAL A 76 -6.76 -1.93 12.20
N ASN A 77 -5.62 -1.71 12.84
CA ASN A 77 -5.52 -1.99 14.25
C ASN A 77 -6.65 -1.16 14.86
N PRO A 78 -7.69 -1.75 15.46
CA PRO A 78 -8.85 -0.99 15.92
C PRO A 78 -8.45 0.14 16.86
N ILE A 79 -7.27 0.00 17.50
CA ILE A 79 -6.64 0.98 18.37
C ILE A 79 -6.18 2.23 17.62
N GLN A 80 -5.63 2.11 16.40
CA GLN A 80 -5.11 3.25 15.62
C GLN A 80 -6.16 4.31 15.30
N LYS A 81 -7.43 3.91 15.23
CA LYS A 81 -8.56 4.83 15.05
C LYS A 81 -8.70 5.84 16.20
N TYR A 82 -8.18 5.50 17.39
CA TYR A 82 -8.33 6.27 18.62
C TYR A 82 -6.99 6.82 19.14
N ASP A 83 -5.93 6.81 18.32
CA ASP A 83 -4.59 7.24 18.75
C ASP A 83 -4.60 8.66 19.32
N ASN A 84 -5.38 9.58 18.74
CA ASN A 84 -5.45 10.96 19.22
C ASN A 84 -6.10 11.05 20.60
N GLU A 85 -7.20 10.35 20.82
CA GLU A 85 -7.93 10.37 22.08
C GLU A 85 -7.19 9.62 23.20
N ILE A 86 -6.47 8.55 22.85
CA ILE A 86 -5.61 7.81 23.78
C ILE A 86 -4.41 8.68 24.19
N ASN A 87 -3.71 9.29 23.24
CA ASN A 87 -2.53 10.11 23.53
C ASN A 87 -2.88 11.44 24.21
N ALA A 88 -4.09 11.95 24.01
CA ALA A 88 -4.60 13.11 24.74
C ALA A 88 -4.99 12.79 26.20
N GLY A 89 -4.90 11.52 26.63
CA GLY A 89 -5.25 11.09 27.99
C GLY A 89 -6.75 11.11 28.29
N VAL A 90 -7.60 11.14 27.25
CA VAL A 90 -9.07 11.13 27.39
C VAL A 90 -9.57 9.72 27.74
N TYR A 91 -8.83 8.69 27.33
CA TYR A 91 -9.17 7.28 27.59
C TYR A 91 -7.98 6.51 28.16
N GLU A 92 -8.27 5.53 29.03
CA GLU A 92 -7.33 4.53 29.52
C GLU A 92 -7.58 3.18 28.81
N VAL A 93 -6.52 2.52 28.34
CA VAL A 93 -6.60 1.21 27.67
C VAL A 93 -6.06 0.11 28.60
N VAL A 94 -6.94 -0.79 29.04
CA VAL A 94 -6.57 -1.94 29.88
C VAL A 94 -6.54 -3.23 29.05
N LEU A 95 -5.34 -3.72 28.75
CA LEU A 95 -5.15 -4.98 28.02
C LEU A 95 -5.33 -6.18 28.96
N ARG A 96 -6.21 -7.13 28.58
CA ARG A 96 -6.41 -8.39 29.29
C ARG A 96 -6.18 -9.58 28.36
N LYS A 97 -5.56 -10.63 28.90
CA LYS A 97 -5.31 -11.88 28.18
C LYS A 97 -6.64 -12.53 27.82
N VAL A 98 -6.88 -12.76 26.52
CA VAL A 98 -8.03 -13.52 26.04
C VAL A 98 -7.82 -14.97 26.46
N ARG A 99 -8.77 -15.53 27.21
CA ARG A 99 -8.83 -16.98 27.44
C ARG A 99 -9.37 -17.59 26.15
N LYS A 100 -8.51 -18.28 25.41
CA LYS A 100 -8.91 -19.11 24.26
C LYS A 100 -9.51 -20.41 24.75
#